data_AF-A0A662HRY5-F1
#
_entry.id   AF-A0A662HRY5-F1
#
_cell.length_a   1.000
_cell.length_b   1.000
_cell.length_c   1.000
_cell.angle_alpha   90.00
_cell.angle_beta   90.00
_cell.angle_gamma   90.00
#
_symmetry.space_group_name_H-M   'P 1'
#
loop_
_entity.id
_entity.type
_entity.pdbx_description
1 polymer ?
#
loop_
_entity_poly.entity_id
_entity_poly.type
_entity_poly.pdbx_seq_one_letter_code
_entity_poly.pdbx_strand_id
1 'polypeptide(L)'
;MKSEVIAGAIVAFIVVLGIGVAIPYKLFDMVAAGTMDVWLAVGLSILLWIGAGITTLGVMAIVYRTSKVDRWVSMGIEERRKSFSLTAYRARQRAMLE
;
A
#
# COMPACT_ATOMS: atom_id res chain seq x y z
N MET A 1 -0.97 9.56 9.65
CA MET A 1 -0.63 9.25 8.24
C MET A 1 -0.05 7.85 8.01
N LYS A 2 1.16 7.48 8.47
CA LYS A 2 1.73 6.15 8.15
C LYS A 2 0.89 4.97 8.65
N SER A 3 0.41 5.03 9.89
CA SER A 3 -0.46 4.01 10.49
C SER A 3 -1.79 3.86 9.75
N GLU A 4 -2.37 4.97 9.27
CA GLU A 4 -3.66 4.99 8.57
C GLU A 4 -3.55 4.41 7.16
N VAL A 5 -2.47 4.69 6.43
CA VAL A 5 -2.24 4.11 5.10
C VAL A 5 -1.97 2.61 5.18
N ILE A 6 -1.21 2.16 6.19
CA ILE A 6 -0.95 0.74 6.44
C ILE A 6 -2.24 0.04 6.89
N ALA A 7 -2.99 0.63 7.82
CA ALA A 7 -4.28 0.08 8.25
C ALA A 7 -5.28 0.00 7.07
N GLY A 8 -5.34 1.04 6.24
CA GLY A 8 -6.16 1.05 5.02
C GLY A 8 -5.75 -0.02 4.02
N ALA A 9 -4.43 -0.23 3.83
CA ALA A 9 -3.93 -1.29 2.97
C ALA A 9 -4.24 -2.70 3.52
N ILE A 10 -4.17 -2.90 4.83
CA ILE A 10 -4.55 -4.16 5.49
C ILE A 10 -6.04 -4.42 5.31
N VAL A 11 -6.90 -3.41 5.54
CA VAL A 11 -8.34 -3.53 5.33
C VAL A 11 -8.65 -3.86 3.87
N ALA A 12 -8.02 -3.15 2.93
CA ALA A 12 -8.18 -3.43 1.51
C ALA A 12 -7.73 -4.84 1.14
N PHE A 13 -6.63 -5.33 1.72
CA PHE A 13 -6.15 -6.70 1.50
C PHE A 13 -7.11 -7.75 2.04
N ILE A 14 -7.69 -7.54 3.23
CA ILE A 14 -8.71 -8.42 3.80
C ILE A 14 -9.95 -8.47 2.89
N VAL A 15 -10.39 -7.31 2.37
CA VAL A 15 -11.52 -7.22 1.44
C VAL A 15 -11.21 -7.98 0.14
N VAL A 16 -10.02 -7.79 -0.42
CA VAL A 16 -9.56 -8.50 -1.62
C VAL A 16 -9.54 -10.01 -1.40
N LEU A 17 -9.06 -10.50 -0.26
CA LEU A 17 -9.08 -11.93 0.07
C LEU A 17 -10.51 -12.45 0.23
N GLY A 18 -11.41 -11.69 0.85
CA GLY A 18 -12.83 -12.04 0.95
C GLY A 18 -13.48 -12.18 -0.42
N ILE A 19 -13.26 -11.20 -1.30
CA ILE A 19 -13.79 -11.20 -2.67
C ILE A 19 -13.16 -12.29 -3.53
N GLY A 20 -11.85 -12.50 -3.41
CA GLY A 20 -11.09 -13.44 -4.24
C GLY A 20 -11.16 -14.89 -3.78
N VAL A 21 -11.53 -15.18 -2.53
CA VAL A 21 -11.53 -16.55 -1.99
C VAL A 21 -12.90 -16.93 -1.45
N ALA A 22 -13.47 -16.14 -0.54
CA ALA A 22 -14.70 -16.52 0.15
C ALA A 22 -15.93 -16.48 -0.78
N ILE A 23 -16.02 -15.49 -1.67
CA ILE A 23 -17.15 -15.40 -2.63
C ILE A 23 -17.08 -16.55 -3.65
N PRO A 24 -15.96 -16.80 -4.35
CA PRO A 24 -15.84 -17.95 -5.25
C PRO A 24 -16.18 -19.27 -4.59
N TYR A 25 -15.70 -19.51 -3.36
CA TYR A 25 -16.03 -20.70 -2.61
C TYR A 25 -17.55 -20.86 -2.43
N LYS A 26 -18.25 -19.80 -2.01
CA LYS A 26 -19.72 -19.83 -1.90
C LYS A 26 -20.43 -20.04 -3.24
N LEU A 27 -19.91 -19.51 -4.34
CA LEU A 27 -20.49 -19.77 -5.67
C LEU A 27 -20.41 -21.27 -6.01
N PHE A 28 -19.29 -21.93 -5.68
CA PHE A 28 -19.17 -23.37 -5.88
C PHE A 28 -20.04 -24.19 -4.91
N ASP A 29 -20.27 -23.74 -3.68
CA ASP A 29 -21.26 -24.36 -2.79
C ASP A 29 -22.68 -24.27 -3.37
N MET A 30 -23.04 -23.13 -3.98
CA MET A 30 -24.35 -22.96 -4.64
C MET A 30 -24.51 -23.85 -5.86
N VAL A 31 -23.43 -24.09 -6.60
CA VAL A 31 -23.37 -25.09 -7.68
C VAL A 31 -23.55 -26.50 -7.14
N ALA A 32 -22.86 -26.87 -6.06
CA ALA A 32 -22.99 -28.18 -5.43
C ALA A 32 -24.40 -28.42 -4.87
N ALA A 33 -25.06 -27.36 -4.38
CA ALA A 33 -26.45 -27.39 -3.96
C ALA A 33 -27.47 -27.43 -5.13
N GLY A 34 -27.00 -27.36 -6.38
CA GLY A 34 -27.86 -27.36 -7.58
C GLY A 34 -28.63 -26.06 -7.80
N THR A 35 -28.29 -24.99 -7.07
CA THR A 35 -28.97 -23.68 -7.14
C THR A 35 -28.36 -22.73 -8.18
N MET A 36 -27.20 -23.09 -8.74
CA MET A 36 -26.45 -22.26 -9.67
C MET A 36 -25.77 -23.11 -10.76
N ASP A 37 -25.67 -22.57 -11.96
CA ASP A 37 -24.95 -23.19 -13.07
C ASP A 37 -23.41 -23.10 -12.88
N VAL A 38 -22.71 -24.18 -13.20
CA VAL A 38 -21.24 -24.29 -13.10
C VAL A 38 -20.54 -23.21 -13.91
N TRP A 39 -20.96 -22.97 -15.15
CA TRP A 39 -20.30 -22.03 -16.05
C TRP A 39 -20.52 -20.59 -15.59
N LEU A 40 -21.70 -20.29 -15.04
CA LEU A 40 -21.99 -19.01 -14.41
C LEU A 40 -21.07 -18.78 -13.19
N ALA A 41 -20.90 -19.78 -12.33
CA ALA A 41 -20.04 -19.69 -11.15
C ALA A 41 -18.55 -19.52 -11.50
N VAL A 42 -18.07 -20.27 -12.51
CA VAL A 42 -16.70 -20.14 -13.03
C VAL A 42 -16.48 -18.75 -13.62
N GLY A 43 -17.41 -18.27 -14.46
CA GLY A 43 -17.32 -16.94 -15.07
C GLY A 43 -17.26 -15.82 -14.03
N LEU A 44 -18.14 -15.87 -13.01
CA LEU A 44 -18.14 -14.92 -11.91
C LEU A 44 -16.87 -15.01 -11.07
N SER A 45 -16.37 -16.21 -10.80
CA SER A 45 -15.13 -16.41 -10.03
C SER A 45 -13.91 -15.80 -10.73
N ILE A 46 -13.81 -15.96 -12.06
CA ILE A 46 -12.74 -15.35 -12.87
C ILE A 46 -12.82 -13.82 -12.80
N LEU A 47 -14.02 -13.25 -12.95
CA LEU A 47 -14.24 -11.80 -12.83
C LEU A 47 -13.83 -11.26 -11.45
N LEU A 48 -14.19 -11.98 -10.38
CA LEU A 48 -13.82 -11.62 -9.01
C LEU A 48 -12.30 -11.68 -8.80
N TRP A 49 -11.62 -12.68 -9.37
CA TRP A 49 -10.16 -12.78 -9.31
C TRP A 49 -9.45 -11.66 -10.08
N ILE A 50 -9.93 -11.32 -11.28
CA ILE A 50 -9.38 -10.21 -12.05
C ILE A 50 -9.56 -8.89 -11.28
N GLY A 51 -10.76 -8.63 -10.77
CA GLY A 51 -11.05 -7.45 -9.96
C GLY A 51 -10.18 -7.38 -8.70
N ALA A 52 -10.04 -8.50 -7.99
CA ALA A 52 -9.17 -8.62 -6.82
C ALA A 52 -7.70 -8.34 -7.18
N GLY A 53 -7.20 -8.87 -8.31
CA GLY A 53 -5.85 -8.62 -8.80
C GLY A 53 -5.58 -7.15 -9.11
N ILE A 54 -6.48 -6.50 -9.87
CA ILE A 54 -6.39 -5.08 -10.21
C ILE A 54 -6.38 -4.21 -8.94
N THR A 55 -7.28 -4.51 -8.00
CA THR A 55 -7.39 -3.78 -6.73
C THR A 55 -6.11 -3.92 -5.90
N THR A 56 -5.52 -5.11 -5.86
CA THR A 56 -4.25 -5.37 -5.17
C THR A 56 -3.11 -4.54 -5.74
N LEU A 57 -3.00 -4.47 -7.07
CA LEU A 57 -1.99 -3.64 -7.74
C LEU A 57 -2.17 -2.15 -7.42
N GLY A 58 -3.41 -1.67 -7.38
CA GLY A 58 -3.73 -0.30 -6.99
C GLY A 58 -3.32 0.03 -5.56
N VAL A 59 -3.64 -0.84 -4.60
CA VAL A 59 -3.25 -0.69 -3.19
C VAL A 59 -1.73 -0.67 -3.06
N MET A 60 -1.03 -1.61 -3.71
CA MET A 60 0.44 -1.65 -3.69
C MET A 60 1.07 -0.39 -4.28
N ALA A 61 0.51 0.16 -5.38
CA ALA A 61 0.99 1.39 -5.97
C ALA A 61 0.84 2.60 -5.02
N ILE A 62 -0.27 2.69 -4.29
CA ILE A 62 -0.51 3.76 -3.31
C ILE A 62 0.47 3.67 -2.14
N VAL A 63 0.65 2.47 -1.58
CA VAL A 63 1.60 2.21 -0.49
C VAL A 63 3.04 2.49 -0.93
N TYR A 64 3.41 2.07 -2.14
CA TYR A 64 4.74 2.32 -2.68
C TYR A 64 5.00 3.81 -2.92
N ARG A 65 4.03 4.55 -3.46
CA ARG A 65 4.14 6.00 -3.70
C ARG A 65 4.30 6.77 -2.38
N THR A 66 3.52 6.44 -1.36
CA THR A 66 3.63 7.07 -0.04
C THR A 66 4.99 6.77 0.60
N SER A 67 5.50 5.54 0.49
CA SER A 67 6.85 5.20 1.00
C SER A 67 7.98 5.98 0.31
N LYS A 68 7.87 6.24 -1.00
CA LYS A 68 8.87 7.03 -1.73
C LYS A 68 8.83 8.49 -1.32
N VAL A 69 7.65 9.11 -1.27
CA VAL A 69 7.50 10.52 -0.87
C VAL A 69 8.13 10.76 0.51
N ASP A 70 7.89 9.85 1.45
CA ASP A 70 8.48 9.94 2.79
C ASP A 70 10.01 9.82 2.77
N ARG A 71 10.57 8.99 1.89
CA ARG A 71 12.04 8.83 1.75
C ARG A 71 12.70 10.09 1.21
N TRP A 72 12.07 10.77 0.24
CA TRP A 72 12.57 12.05 -0.28
C TRP A 72 12.50 13.16 0.77
N VAL A 73 11.41 13.20 1.55
CA VAL A 73 11.25 14.16 2.65
C VAL A 73 12.28 13.91 3.77
N SER A 74 12.52 12.65 4.15
CA SER A 74 13.52 12.33 5.18
C SER A 74 14.93 12.72 4.76
N MET A 75 15.31 12.43 3.50
CA MET A 75 16.62 12.84 2.97
C MET A 75 16.77 14.37 2.96
N GLY A 76 15.74 15.11 2.53
CA GLY A 76 15.78 16.58 2.51
C GLY A 76 15.89 17.23 3.90
N ILE A 77 15.27 16.63 4.93
CA ILE A 77 15.39 17.10 6.32
C ILE A 77 16.80 16.86 6.86
N GLU A 78 17.37 15.69 6.58
CA GLU A 78 18.70 15.29 7.05
C GLU A 78 19.81 16.14 6.43
N GLU A 79 19.65 16.47 5.14
CA GLU A 79 20.55 17.35 4.39
C GLU A 79 20.51 18.81 4.92
N ARG A 80 19.31 19.32 5.25
CA ARG A 80 19.16 20.61 5.93
C ARG A 80 19.81 20.64 7.31
N ARG A 81 19.72 19.55 8.08
CA ARG A 81 20.30 19.48 9.42
C ARG A 81 21.83 19.51 9.36
N LYS A 82 22.41 18.82 8.37
CA LYS A 82 23.86 18.78 8.12
C LYS A 82 24.41 20.10 7.61
N SER A 83 23.66 20.82 6.76
CA SER A 83 24.07 22.16 6.31
C SER A 83 24.03 23.19 7.45
N PHE A 84 23.04 23.09 8.35
CA PHE A 84 22.94 23.98 9.51
C PHE A 84 24.09 23.75 10.50
N SER A 85 24.48 22.49 10.76
CA SER A 85 25.61 22.19 11.65
C SER A 85 26.96 22.64 11.07
N LEU A 86 27.15 22.51 9.76
CA LEU A 86 28.33 23.03 9.05
C LEU A 86 28.41 24.55 9.13
N THR A 87 27.29 25.23 8.98
CA THR A 87 27.21 26.70 9.08
C THR A 87 27.53 27.16 10.50
N ALA A 88 26.95 26.50 11.50
CA ALA A 88 27.22 26.80 12.92
C ALA A 88 28.68 26.51 13.31
N TYR A 89 29.27 25.44 12.78
CA TYR A 89 30.67 25.10 13.01
C TYR A 89 31.62 26.16 12.42
N ARG A 90 31.37 26.60 11.18
CA ARG A 90 32.15 27.67 10.53
C ARG A 90 31.99 29.01 11.24
N ALA A 91 30.79 29.32 11.74
CA ALA A 91 30.56 30.52 12.53
C ALA A 91 31.36 30.51 13.85
N ARG A 92 31.42 29.36 14.54
CA ARG A 92 32.25 29.19 15.73
C ARG A 92 33.75 29.29 15.44
N GLN A 93 34.22 28.74 14.32
CA GLN A 93 35.63 28.87 13.92
C GLN A 93 36.02 30.33 13.60
N ARG A 94 35.13 31.11 12.98
CA ARG A 94 35.37 32.54 12.75
C ARG A 94 35.44 33.33 14.05
N ALA A 95 34.56 33.04 15.01
CA ALA A 95 34.57 33.69 16.32
C ALA A 95 35.78 33.33 17.20
N MET A 96 36.59 32.32 16.85
CA MET A 96 37.83 31.97 17.55
C MET A 96 39.09 32.57 16.90
N LEU A 97 38.95 33.20 15.72
CA LEU A 97 40.04 33.81 14.96
C LEU A 97 40.06 35.35 15.08
N GLU A 98 39.05 35.94 15.73
CA GLU A 98 39.02 37.33 16.20
C GLU A 98 39.44 37.38 17.68
#